data_AF-A0AAN8BLL2-F1
#
_entry.id   AF-A0AAN8BLL2-F1
#
_cell.length_a   1.000
_cell.length_b   1.000
_cell.length_c   1.000
_cell.angle_alpha   90.00
_cell.angle_beta   90.00
_cell.angle_gamma   90.00
#
_symmetry.space_group_name_H-M   'P 1'
#
loop_
_entity.id
_entity.type
_entity.pdbx_description
1 polymer ?
#
loop_
_entity_poly.entity_id
_entity_poly.type
_entity_poly.pdbx_seq_one_letter_code
_entity_poly.pdbx_strand_id
1 'polypeptide(L)'
;MGPGHISEPRVCSQYSRGVFAIFGLYDKRSVHTLTSFCSALHISLITPSFPTEGESQFTLQLRPSIRGALLSLLDHYDWNKFVFLYDTDRGYAILQSIMEKAGQNNWQVSAICVESFNDASYRRLLEDLDRRQEKKFVIDLEAERLQNMLEQIVSVGKHVKGYHYIMANLGFKDINLERFMHGGANVTGFQLVDFSNPMVIKLMQRWNKLDQREYPGSDAPPQGMSNGNELCLIFGRYTSALTYDGVMVMAEAFRNLRRQKVDISRRGNAGDCLANPAAPWNQGIDMERTLKQVRLQGLTGNVQFDHYGRRVNYTMDVFELKNNGPRRIGYWNDADKLVLIQDSPLHPNDTSGIENRTVVVTTIMEGPYVMLKKNWEMYEGNDQYEGYCVDLASEIAKHIGIRYKISIVPDGKYGARDPETKIWNGMVGELVYGKAEIAVAPLTITLVREEVIDFSKPFMSLGISIMIKKPQKSKPGVFSFLDPLAYEIWMCIVFAYIGVSVVLFLVSRFSPYEWHTEEPEEGTDGPPSDQPPQ
;
A
#
# COMPACT_ATOMS: atom_id res chain seq x y z
N MET A 1 14.21 26.38 -27.20
CA MET A 1 14.69 25.38 -28.18
C MET A 1 14.41 24.00 -27.61
N GLY A 2 13.39 23.30 -28.11
CA GLY A 2 13.14 21.92 -27.67
C GLY A 2 14.30 21.01 -28.14
N PRO A 3 14.68 19.98 -27.38
CA PRO A 3 15.70 19.05 -27.82
C PRO A 3 15.18 18.33 -29.07
N GLY A 4 15.69 18.71 -30.23
CA GLY A 4 15.24 18.16 -31.50
C GLY A 4 15.62 16.70 -31.60
N HIS A 5 14.63 15.81 -31.73
CA HIS A 5 14.88 14.41 -32.07
C HIS A 5 15.80 14.34 -33.31
N ILE A 6 16.89 13.57 -33.19
CA ILE A 6 17.81 13.39 -34.29
C ILE A 6 17.23 12.33 -35.22
N SER A 7 16.74 12.77 -36.38
CA SER A 7 16.33 11.89 -37.47
C SER A 7 17.54 11.53 -38.35
N GLU A 8 17.44 10.43 -39.09
CA GLU A 8 18.47 9.97 -40.05
C GLU A 8 19.03 11.08 -40.96
N PRO A 9 18.20 11.98 -41.57
CA PRO A 9 18.72 13.08 -42.39
C PRO A 9 19.60 14.06 -41.62
N ARG A 10 19.34 14.24 -40.31
CA ARG A 10 20.13 15.14 -39.46
C ARG A 10 21.50 14.55 -39.13
N VAL A 11 21.59 13.24 -38.90
CA VAL A 11 22.89 12.56 -38.67
C VAL A 11 23.79 12.72 -39.88
N CYS A 12 23.25 12.42 -41.06
CA CYS A 12 23.95 12.59 -42.33
C CYS A 12 24.41 14.03 -42.57
N SER A 13 23.55 15.01 -42.29
CA SER A 13 23.92 16.42 -42.37
C SER A 13 25.08 16.80 -41.44
N GLN A 14 25.06 16.33 -40.19
CA GLN A 14 26.15 16.59 -39.25
C GLN A 14 27.44 15.86 -39.64
N TYR A 15 27.32 14.62 -40.14
CA TYR A 15 28.43 13.86 -40.66
C TYR A 15 29.13 14.60 -41.81
N SER A 16 28.39 15.04 -42.83
CA SER A 16 28.93 15.78 -43.98
C SER A 16 29.55 17.12 -43.57
N ARG A 17 29.05 17.76 -42.50
CA ARG A 17 29.66 18.96 -41.90
C ARG A 17 30.99 18.68 -41.18
N GLY A 18 31.34 17.42 -40.97
CA GLY A 18 32.62 17.07 -40.38
C GLY A 18 32.66 17.09 -38.86
N VAL A 19 31.51 17.01 -38.15
CA VAL A 19 31.50 17.08 -36.68
C VAL A 19 32.30 15.93 -36.03
N PHE A 20 32.85 16.18 -34.84
CA PHE A 20 33.66 15.21 -34.09
C PHE A 20 32.83 14.34 -33.13
N ALA A 21 31.74 14.88 -32.61
CA ALA A 21 30.83 14.17 -31.71
C ALA A 21 29.42 14.74 -31.88
N ILE A 22 28.42 13.90 -31.62
CA ILE A 22 27.02 14.28 -31.67
C ILE A 22 26.45 14.20 -30.26
N PHE A 23 25.83 15.27 -29.79
CA PHE A 23 25.08 15.27 -28.55
C PHE A 23 23.59 15.37 -28.85
N GLY A 24 22.76 14.48 -28.31
CA GLY A 24 21.32 14.59 -28.50
C GLY A 24 20.48 13.50 -27.86
N LEU A 25 19.18 13.61 -28.07
CA LEU A 25 18.18 12.65 -27.61
C LEU A 25 17.82 11.68 -28.72
N TYR A 26 17.58 10.44 -28.33
CA TYR A 26 16.85 9.47 -29.12
C TYR A 26 15.60 9.01 -28.38
N ASP A 27 14.69 8.42 -29.17
CA ASP A 27 13.47 7.77 -28.73
C ASP A 27 13.51 6.29 -29.15
N LYS A 28 12.58 5.45 -28.69
CA LYS A 28 12.50 4.02 -29.03
C LYS A 28 12.54 3.74 -30.53
N ARG A 29 12.02 4.66 -31.35
CA ARG A 29 11.97 4.51 -32.81
C ARG A 29 13.29 4.86 -33.49
N SER A 30 14.05 5.80 -32.94
CA SER A 30 15.29 6.30 -33.56
C SER A 30 16.56 5.71 -32.97
N VAL A 31 16.47 5.04 -31.81
CA VAL A 31 17.65 4.51 -31.10
C VAL A 31 18.45 3.52 -31.94
N HIS A 32 17.80 2.59 -32.64
CA HIS A 32 18.48 1.60 -33.49
C HIS A 32 19.14 2.25 -34.71
N THR A 33 18.47 3.21 -35.34
CA THR A 33 19.03 3.98 -36.45
C THR A 33 20.26 4.74 -36.00
N LEU A 34 20.17 5.51 -34.91
CA LEU A 34 21.25 6.35 -34.42
C LEU A 34 22.47 5.53 -33.99
N THR A 35 22.26 4.48 -33.20
CA THR A 35 23.35 3.60 -32.75
C THR A 35 24.03 2.89 -33.93
N SER A 36 23.26 2.44 -34.93
CA SER A 36 23.80 1.82 -36.14
C SER A 36 24.66 2.79 -36.95
N PHE A 37 24.15 3.99 -37.26
CA PHE A 37 24.91 5.01 -38.00
C PHE A 37 26.16 5.49 -37.25
N CYS A 38 26.06 5.72 -35.94
CA CYS A 38 27.20 6.18 -35.14
C CYS A 38 28.29 5.11 -35.07
N SER A 39 27.89 3.84 -34.95
CA SER A 39 28.82 2.70 -35.00
C SER A 39 29.46 2.55 -36.39
N ALA A 40 28.68 2.63 -37.47
CA ALA A 40 29.21 2.46 -38.83
C ALA A 40 30.17 3.59 -39.26
N LEU A 41 29.89 4.83 -38.84
CA LEU A 41 30.67 6.02 -39.23
C LEU A 41 31.80 6.37 -38.24
N HIS A 42 31.92 5.62 -37.14
CA HIS A 42 32.82 5.91 -36.02
C HIS A 42 32.63 7.34 -35.45
N ILE A 43 31.39 7.74 -35.19
CA ILE A 43 31.08 9.04 -34.57
C ILE A 43 30.49 8.80 -33.19
N SER A 44 31.10 9.38 -32.16
CA SER A 44 30.58 9.25 -30.80
C SER A 44 29.26 10.02 -30.60
N LEU A 45 28.21 9.31 -30.19
CA LEU A 45 26.93 9.86 -29.76
C LEU A 45 26.88 9.94 -28.22
N ILE A 46 26.66 11.13 -27.67
CA ILE A 46 26.47 11.35 -26.24
C ILE A 46 24.98 11.66 -25.99
N THR A 47 24.36 10.95 -25.05
CA THR A 47 22.92 11.07 -24.84
C THR A 47 22.47 10.96 -23.37
N PRO A 48 21.54 11.81 -22.91
CA PRO A 48 20.85 11.67 -21.63
C PRO A 48 19.53 10.88 -21.72
N SER A 49 19.23 10.26 -22.87
CA SER A 49 18.06 9.39 -23.08
C SER A 49 18.12 8.11 -22.22
N PHE A 50 17.07 7.28 -22.30
CA PHE A 50 17.00 6.01 -21.57
C PHE A 50 18.13 5.06 -21.98
N PRO A 51 18.67 4.25 -21.05
CA PRO A 51 19.77 3.34 -21.35
C PRO A 51 19.34 2.18 -22.26
N THR A 52 20.24 1.74 -23.14
CA THR A 52 20.05 0.56 -24.00
C THR A 52 20.84 -0.63 -23.50
N GLU A 53 20.30 -1.84 -23.66
CA GLU A 53 20.95 -3.07 -23.16
C GLU A 53 21.92 -3.73 -24.16
N GLY A 54 21.90 -3.32 -25.43
CA GLY A 54 22.80 -3.86 -26.45
C GLY A 54 24.25 -3.40 -26.26
N GLU A 55 25.20 -4.19 -26.77
CA GLU A 55 26.61 -3.80 -26.87
C GLU A 55 26.79 -2.71 -27.93
N SER A 56 26.40 -1.47 -27.60
CA SER A 56 26.56 -0.34 -28.50
C SER A 56 27.98 0.22 -28.42
N GLN A 57 28.69 0.25 -29.54
CA GLN A 57 29.91 1.03 -29.71
C GLN A 57 29.55 2.47 -30.14
N PHE A 58 30.46 3.41 -29.91
CA PHE A 58 30.31 4.82 -30.25
C PHE A 58 29.08 5.51 -29.63
N THR A 59 28.54 4.97 -28.53
CA THR A 59 27.41 5.57 -27.80
C THR A 59 27.77 5.71 -26.33
N LEU A 60 27.59 6.92 -25.79
CA LEU A 60 27.85 7.26 -24.40
C LEU A 60 26.54 7.66 -23.71
N GLN A 61 26.11 6.85 -22.76
CA GLN A 61 24.82 6.95 -22.10
C GLN A 61 25.00 7.59 -20.72
N LEU A 62 24.47 8.80 -20.55
CA LEU A 62 24.63 9.59 -19.32
C LEU A 62 23.66 9.13 -18.22
N ARG A 63 22.48 8.64 -18.62
CA ARG A 63 21.46 8.17 -17.69
C ARG A 63 21.86 6.81 -17.10
N PRO A 64 22.01 6.68 -15.77
CA PRO A 64 22.29 5.40 -15.15
C PRO A 64 21.07 4.46 -15.19
N SER A 65 21.30 3.17 -14.98
CA SER A 65 20.23 2.19 -14.86
C SER A 65 19.53 2.30 -13.51
N ILE A 66 18.20 2.22 -13.49
CA ILE A 66 17.38 2.18 -12.26
C ILE A 66 17.00 0.75 -11.86
N ARG A 67 17.25 -0.24 -12.74
CA ARG A 67 16.86 -1.64 -12.58
C ARG A 67 17.25 -2.21 -11.22
N GLY A 68 18.54 -2.11 -10.87
CA GLY A 68 19.06 -2.68 -9.64
C GLY A 68 18.48 -2.03 -8.38
N ALA A 69 18.29 -0.71 -8.41
CA ALA A 69 17.72 0.05 -7.31
C ALA A 69 16.25 -0.31 -7.08
N LEU A 70 15.46 -0.40 -8.16
CA LEU A 70 14.05 -0.77 -8.09
C LEU A 70 13.85 -2.18 -7.53
N LEU A 71 14.64 -3.15 -8.00
CA LEU A 71 14.58 -4.52 -7.49
C LEU A 71 14.98 -4.60 -6.02
N SER A 72 16.01 -3.87 -5.61
CA SER A 72 16.44 -3.82 -4.19
C SER A 72 15.37 -3.20 -3.29
N LEU A 73 14.63 -2.21 -3.79
CA LEU A 73 13.53 -1.58 -3.05
C LEU A 73 12.31 -2.50 -2.94
N LEU A 74 11.98 -3.25 -4.00
CA LEU A 74 10.93 -4.27 -3.97
C LEU A 74 11.25 -5.41 -2.99
N ASP A 75 12.49 -5.87 -2.98
CA ASP A 75 12.98 -6.87 -2.02
C ASP A 75 12.94 -6.31 -0.58
N HIS A 76 13.30 -5.04 -0.37
CA HIS A 76 13.25 -4.40 0.95
C HIS A 76 11.83 -4.33 1.54
N TYR A 77 10.83 -4.01 0.71
CA TYR A 77 9.44 -3.97 1.16
C TYR A 77 8.75 -5.34 1.21
N ASP A 78 9.45 -6.41 0.83
CA ASP A 78 8.91 -7.77 0.72
C ASP A 78 7.62 -7.82 -0.13
N TRP A 79 7.66 -7.19 -1.30
CA TRP A 79 6.51 -7.15 -2.21
C TRP A 79 6.43 -8.42 -3.07
N ASN A 80 5.43 -9.25 -2.82
CA ASN A 80 5.12 -10.44 -3.62
C ASN A 80 3.99 -10.23 -4.64
N LYS A 81 3.11 -9.25 -4.45
CA LYS A 81 1.97 -8.93 -5.32
C LYS A 81 1.84 -7.44 -5.52
N PHE A 82 1.87 -6.98 -6.76
CA PHE A 82 1.76 -5.56 -7.11
C PHE A 82 1.38 -5.35 -8.58
N VAL A 83 0.93 -4.13 -8.90
CA VAL A 83 0.64 -3.68 -10.26
C VAL A 83 1.85 -2.90 -10.79
N PHE A 84 2.31 -3.25 -11.99
CA PHE A 84 3.39 -2.54 -12.67
C PHE A 84 2.81 -1.76 -13.86
N LEU A 85 2.75 -0.44 -13.73
CA LEU A 85 2.27 0.47 -14.77
C LEU A 85 3.47 0.97 -15.56
N TYR A 86 3.46 0.75 -16.87
CA TYR A 86 4.62 1.07 -17.70
C TYR A 86 4.23 1.68 -19.04
N ASP A 87 5.25 2.26 -19.66
CA ASP A 87 5.23 2.84 -20.99
C ASP A 87 6.28 2.15 -21.87
N THR A 88 6.01 2.04 -23.17
CA THR A 88 6.97 1.48 -24.12
C THR A 88 7.98 2.51 -24.64
N ASP A 89 7.74 3.83 -24.44
CA ASP A 89 8.64 4.92 -24.88
C ASP A 89 10.04 4.83 -24.25
N ARG A 90 10.15 4.27 -23.04
CA ARG A 90 11.42 4.08 -22.32
C ARG A 90 12.08 2.72 -22.54
N GLY A 91 11.46 1.85 -23.34
CA GLY A 91 11.87 0.47 -23.57
C GLY A 91 11.41 -0.51 -22.49
N TYR A 92 11.74 -1.79 -22.67
CA TYR A 92 11.22 -2.91 -21.85
C TYR A 92 12.20 -3.45 -20.81
N ALA A 93 13.38 -2.85 -20.67
CA ALA A 93 14.46 -3.37 -19.81
C ALA A 93 13.99 -3.57 -18.36
N ILE A 94 13.30 -2.58 -17.78
CA ILE A 94 12.81 -2.65 -16.40
C ILE A 94 11.72 -3.73 -16.27
N LEU A 95 10.77 -3.79 -17.20
CA LEU A 95 9.72 -4.80 -17.24
C LEU A 95 10.32 -6.22 -17.30
N GLN A 96 11.25 -6.46 -18.22
CA GLN A 96 11.90 -7.76 -18.38
C GLN A 96 12.58 -8.19 -17.08
N SER A 97 13.28 -7.26 -16.43
CA SER A 97 13.96 -7.50 -15.16
C SER A 97 13.01 -7.89 -14.03
N ILE A 98 11.87 -7.22 -13.95
CA ILE A 98 10.82 -7.51 -12.95
C ILE A 98 10.21 -8.87 -13.24
N MET A 99 9.91 -9.20 -14.50
CA MET A 99 9.32 -10.50 -14.88
C MET A 99 10.29 -11.67 -14.65
N GLU A 100 11.59 -11.49 -14.93
CA GLU A 100 12.65 -12.45 -14.60
C GLU A 100 12.69 -12.73 -13.10
N LYS A 101 12.70 -11.68 -12.27
CA LYS A 101 12.70 -11.79 -10.81
C LYS A 101 11.38 -12.39 -10.28
N ALA A 102 10.26 -12.03 -10.89
CA ALA A 102 8.95 -12.57 -10.55
C ALA A 102 8.86 -14.08 -10.77
N GLY A 103 9.44 -14.59 -11.87
CA GLY A 103 9.53 -16.02 -12.13
C GLY A 103 10.41 -16.78 -11.12
N GLN A 104 11.46 -16.13 -10.59
CA GLN A 104 12.33 -16.72 -9.56
C GLN A 104 11.69 -16.72 -8.16
N ASN A 105 11.01 -15.64 -7.80
CA ASN A 105 10.47 -15.41 -6.45
C ASN A 105 8.96 -15.68 -6.35
N ASN A 106 8.32 -16.25 -7.38
CA ASN A 106 6.88 -16.47 -7.48
C ASN A 106 6.04 -15.20 -7.22
N TRP A 107 6.48 -14.05 -7.73
CA TRP A 107 5.72 -12.81 -7.59
C TRP A 107 4.50 -12.78 -8.52
N GLN A 108 3.40 -12.24 -8.02
CA GLN A 108 2.17 -11.96 -8.77
C GLN A 108 2.18 -10.52 -9.28
N VAL A 109 2.75 -10.32 -10.47
CA VAL A 109 2.87 -8.99 -11.10
C VAL A 109 1.80 -8.81 -12.16
N SER A 110 0.97 -7.77 -12.01
CA SER A 110 0.04 -7.33 -13.07
C SER A 110 0.67 -6.19 -13.87
N ALA A 111 1.27 -6.51 -15.01
CA ALA A 111 1.89 -5.52 -15.90
C ALA A 111 0.85 -4.89 -16.85
N ILE A 112 0.74 -3.56 -16.87
CA ILE A 112 -0.26 -2.83 -17.66
C ILE A 112 0.42 -1.67 -18.40
N CYS A 113 0.31 -1.69 -19.73
CA CYS A 113 0.81 -0.64 -20.62
C CYS A 113 -0.20 0.52 -20.71
N VAL A 114 0.25 1.77 -20.53
CA VAL A 114 -0.62 2.97 -20.54
C VAL A 114 -0.35 3.94 -21.70
N GLU A 115 0.29 3.49 -22.78
CA GLU A 115 0.77 4.35 -23.89
C GLU A 115 -0.30 5.17 -24.61
N SER A 116 -1.53 4.68 -24.66
CA SER A 116 -2.64 5.31 -25.40
C SER A 116 -3.82 5.70 -24.51
N PHE A 117 -3.58 5.93 -23.23
CA PHE A 117 -4.66 6.15 -22.27
C PHE A 117 -5.13 7.61 -22.31
N ASN A 118 -6.43 7.78 -22.50
CA ASN A 118 -7.11 9.04 -22.19
C ASN A 118 -7.56 9.03 -20.71
N ASP A 119 -7.99 10.19 -20.20
CA ASP A 119 -8.47 10.35 -18.82
C ASP A 119 -9.55 9.32 -18.44
N ALA A 120 -10.48 9.03 -19.34
CA ALA A 120 -11.53 8.03 -19.11
C ALA A 120 -10.95 6.62 -18.94
N SER A 121 -9.91 6.27 -19.71
CA SER A 121 -9.23 4.96 -19.62
C SER A 121 -8.45 4.84 -18.31
N TYR A 122 -7.79 5.91 -17.85
CA TYR A 122 -7.15 5.94 -16.54
C TYR A 122 -8.14 5.70 -15.40
N ARG A 123 -9.30 6.37 -15.43
CA ARG A 123 -10.33 6.19 -14.39
C ARG A 123 -10.88 4.76 -14.37
N ARG A 124 -11.22 4.21 -15.53
CA ARG A 124 -11.68 2.82 -15.66
C ARG A 124 -10.64 1.83 -15.13
N LEU A 125 -9.37 2.02 -15.49
CA LEU A 125 -8.28 1.20 -14.98
C LEU A 125 -8.19 1.26 -13.45
N LEU A 126 -8.22 2.46 -12.87
CA LEU A 126 -8.12 2.65 -11.42
C LEU A 126 -9.33 2.05 -10.69
N GLU A 127 -10.53 2.15 -11.26
CA GLU A 127 -11.75 1.51 -10.75
C GLU A 127 -11.64 -0.02 -10.79
N ASP A 128 -11.18 -0.59 -11.91
CA ASP A 128 -11.00 -2.04 -12.05
C ASP A 128 -9.95 -2.59 -11.08
N LEU A 129 -8.85 -1.86 -10.88
CA LEU A 129 -7.80 -2.24 -9.92
C LEU A 129 -8.28 -2.10 -8.47
N ASP A 130 -9.13 -1.11 -8.18
CA ASP A 130 -9.74 -1.00 -6.86
C ASP A 130 -10.76 -2.11 -6.59
N ARG A 131 -11.54 -2.53 -7.59
CA ARG A 131 -12.42 -3.71 -7.49
C ARG A 131 -11.63 -4.98 -7.15
N ARG A 132 -10.40 -5.09 -7.64
CA ARG A 132 -9.47 -6.20 -7.31
C ARG A 132 -8.73 -6.01 -5.98
N GLN A 133 -9.00 -4.92 -5.26
CA GLN A 133 -8.30 -4.51 -4.03
C GLN A 133 -6.77 -4.41 -4.19
N GLU A 134 -6.30 -3.98 -5.36
CA GLU A 134 -4.86 -3.71 -5.57
C GLU A 134 -4.47 -2.38 -4.93
N LYS A 135 -3.48 -2.42 -4.02
CA LYS A 135 -3.02 -1.25 -3.25
C LYS A 135 -1.54 -0.91 -3.46
N LYS A 136 -0.78 -1.80 -4.09
CA LYS A 136 0.68 -1.68 -4.31
C LYS A 136 0.96 -1.45 -5.80
N PHE A 137 1.60 -0.32 -6.12
CA PHE A 137 1.80 0.13 -7.49
C PHE A 137 3.26 0.53 -7.71
N VAL A 138 3.83 0.04 -8.80
CA VAL A 138 5.11 0.51 -9.34
C VAL A 138 4.81 1.25 -10.65
N ILE A 139 5.23 2.51 -10.74
CA ILE A 139 4.92 3.38 -11.88
C ILE A 139 6.22 3.75 -12.60
N ASP A 140 6.36 3.25 -13.83
CA ASP A 140 7.46 3.54 -14.75
C ASP A 140 6.95 4.30 -15.97
N LEU A 141 6.76 5.62 -15.80
CA LEU A 141 6.23 6.51 -16.84
C LEU A 141 7.12 7.74 -17.02
N GLU A 142 7.14 8.29 -18.23
CA GLU A 142 7.77 9.58 -18.50
C GLU A 142 7.03 10.73 -17.81
N ALA A 143 7.72 11.84 -17.56
CA ALA A 143 7.28 12.90 -16.65
C ALA A 143 5.87 13.46 -16.97
N GLU A 144 5.56 13.70 -18.24
CA GLU A 144 4.27 14.23 -18.67
C GLU A 144 3.13 13.24 -18.40
N ARG A 145 3.34 11.96 -18.74
CA ARG A 145 2.33 10.91 -18.52
C ARG A 145 2.18 10.55 -17.05
N LEU A 146 3.28 10.57 -16.31
CA LEU A 146 3.27 10.40 -14.86
C LEU A 146 2.41 11.48 -14.20
N GLN A 147 2.58 12.76 -14.58
CA GLN A 147 1.77 13.84 -14.04
C GLN A 147 0.28 13.62 -14.28
N ASN A 148 -0.11 13.29 -15.52
CA ASN A 148 -1.50 12.97 -15.85
C ASN A 148 -2.03 11.79 -15.02
N MET A 149 -1.25 10.71 -14.87
CA MET A 149 -1.63 9.55 -14.05
C MET A 149 -1.84 9.93 -12.58
N LEU A 150 -0.95 10.73 -11.99
CA LEU A 150 -1.04 11.21 -10.62
C LEU A 150 -2.30 12.07 -10.39
N GLU A 151 -2.62 12.94 -11.34
CA GLU A 151 -3.86 13.74 -11.30
C GLU A 151 -5.12 12.86 -11.30
N GLN A 152 -5.15 11.78 -12.11
CA GLN A 152 -6.27 10.85 -12.11
C GLN A 152 -6.33 10.00 -10.82
N ILE A 153 -5.19 9.55 -10.27
CA ILE A 153 -5.14 8.85 -8.97
C ILE A 153 -5.76 9.71 -7.87
N VAL A 154 -5.44 11.01 -7.86
CA VAL A 154 -6.01 11.95 -6.90
C VAL A 154 -7.51 12.15 -7.14
N SER A 155 -7.92 12.34 -8.40
CA SER A 155 -9.32 12.53 -8.79
C SER A 155 -10.23 11.37 -8.37
N VAL A 156 -9.76 10.12 -8.48
CA VAL A 156 -10.52 8.92 -8.08
C VAL A 156 -10.34 8.59 -6.59
N GLY A 157 -9.62 9.42 -5.83
CA GLY A 157 -9.43 9.24 -4.38
C GLY A 157 -8.56 8.04 -4.00
N LYS A 158 -7.64 7.61 -4.88
CA LYS A 158 -6.75 6.46 -4.63
C LYS A 158 -5.39 6.87 -4.02
N HIS A 159 -5.28 8.11 -3.57
CA HIS A 159 -4.12 8.64 -2.85
C HIS A 159 -4.25 8.55 -1.32
N VAL A 160 -5.25 7.81 -0.83
CA VAL A 160 -5.57 7.67 0.60
C VAL A 160 -4.68 6.65 1.31
N LYS A 161 -4.72 6.66 2.64
CA LYS A 161 -4.07 5.63 3.49
C LYS A 161 -4.44 4.21 3.05
N GLY A 162 -3.43 3.33 3.04
CA GLY A 162 -3.54 1.94 2.59
C GLY A 162 -2.91 1.71 1.20
N TYR A 163 -2.78 2.75 0.37
CA TYR A 163 -2.07 2.67 -0.91
C TYR A 163 -0.57 2.92 -0.74
N HIS A 164 0.23 2.24 -1.58
CA HIS A 164 1.67 2.45 -1.66
C HIS A 164 2.12 2.50 -3.13
N TYR A 165 2.76 3.60 -3.50
CA TYR A 165 3.29 3.87 -4.84
C TYR A 165 4.83 3.94 -4.84
N ILE A 166 5.46 3.25 -5.78
CA ILE A 166 6.89 3.36 -6.08
C ILE A 166 7.06 4.04 -7.43
N MET A 167 7.74 5.19 -7.46
CA MET A 167 8.01 5.96 -8.66
C MET A 167 9.36 5.55 -9.27
N ALA A 168 9.36 4.89 -10.43
CA ALA A 168 10.56 4.43 -11.12
C ALA A 168 11.22 5.53 -11.99
N ASN A 169 11.39 6.72 -11.40
CA ASN A 169 12.05 7.88 -12.01
C ASN A 169 13.26 8.32 -11.19
N LEU A 170 14.21 8.99 -11.83
CA LEU A 170 15.45 9.50 -11.23
C LEU A 170 15.32 10.93 -10.65
N GLY A 171 14.11 11.47 -10.67
CA GLY A 171 13.79 12.84 -10.27
C GLY A 171 12.57 12.88 -9.36
N PHE A 172 12.65 12.26 -8.19
CA PHE A 172 11.53 12.21 -7.25
C PHE A 172 11.05 13.60 -6.81
N LYS A 173 11.98 14.53 -6.58
CA LYS A 173 11.66 15.92 -6.21
C LYS A 173 11.18 16.78 -7.39
N ASP A 174 11.23 16.25 -8.60
CA ASP A 174 10.76 16.93 -9.82
C ASP A 174 9.25 16.75 -9.99
N ILE A 175 8.65 15.80 -9.25
CA ILE A 175 7.25 15.42 -9.33
C ILE A 175 6.44 16.27 -8.33
N ASN A 176 5.32 16.85 -8.76
CA ASN A 176 4.39 17.50 -7.85
C ASN A 176 3.62 16.46 -7.03
N LEU A 177 4.03 16.28 -5.76
CA LEU A 177 3.44 15.34 -4.81
C LEU A 177 2.63 16.03 -3.69
N GLU A 178 2.35 17.33 -3.79
CA GLU A 178 1.67 18.09 -2.74
C GLU A 178 0.31 17.48 -2.36
N ARG A 179 -0.48 17.07 -3.37
CA ARG A 179 -1.78 16.41 -3.14
C ARG A 179 -1.64 15.03 -2.47
N PHE A 180 -0.52 14.34 -2.66
CA PHE A 180 -0.25 13.05 -2.02
C PHE A 180 0.19 13.21 -0.56
N MET A 181 0.82 14.34 -0.20
CA MET A 181 1.26 14.61 1.18
C MET A 181 0.11 14.61 2.18
N HIS A 182 -1.09 15.04 1.75
CA HIS A 182 -2.29 15.09 2.59
C HIS A 182 -3.21 13.88 2.43
N GLY A 183 -2.93 12.98 1.48
CA GLY A 183 -3.75 11.79 1.24
C GLY A 183 -3.47 10.63 2.21
N GLY A 184 -2.21 10.45 2.61
CA GLY A 184 -1.78 9.39 3.52
C GLY A 184 -1.34 8.09 2.84
N ALA A 185 -1.29 8.04 1.50
CA ALA A 185 -0.61 6.96 0.77
C ALA A 185 0.92 7.06 0.94
N ASN A 186 1.59 5.92 1.04
CA ASN A 186 3.05 5.88 1.05
C ASN A 186 3.57 6.06 -0.38
N VAL A 187 4.50 6.99 -0.59
CA VAL A 187 5.09 7.23 -1.90
C VAL A 187 6.61 7.20 -1.78
N THR A 188 7.26 6.33 -2.56
CA THR A 188 8.72 6.19 -2.57
C THR A 188 9.25 6.38 -3.98
N GLY A 189 10.52 6.76 -4.09
CA GLY A 189 11.17 6.90 -5.39
C GLY A 189 12.63 7.28 -5.27
N PHE A 190 13.23 7.60 -6.42
CA PHE A 190 14.67 7.77 -6.53
C PHE A 190 15.03 9.19 -6.97
N GLN A 191 16.15 9.68 -6.44
CA GLN A 191 16.69 10.99 -6.77
C GLN A 191 18.16 10.84 -7.15
N LEU A 192 18.50 11.22 -8.38
CA LEU A 192 19.88 11.18 -8.88
C LEU A 192 20.66 12.45 -8.50
N VAL A 193 20.00 13.61 -8.50
CA VAL A 193 20.65 14.91 -8.22
C VAL A 193 20.50 15.22 -6.74
N ASP A 194 21.64 15.35 -6.04
CA ASP A 194 21.66 15.84 -4.67
C ASP A 194 21.64 17.37 -4.63
N PHE A 195 20.48 17.93 -4.27
CA PHE A 195 20.28 19.38 -4.12
C PHE A 195 21.00 19.98 -2.90
N SER A 196 21.56 19.16 -2.02
CA SER A 196 22.39 19.60 -0.89
C SER A 196 23.83 19.90 -1.32
N ASN A 197 24.24 19.43 -2.51
CA ASN A 197 25.59 19.61 -3.02
C ASN A 197 25.85 21.11 -3.32
N PRO A 198 26.94 21.70 -2.79
CA PRO A 198 27.27 23.11 -3.04
C PRO A 198 27.40 23.47 -4.52
N MET A 199 27.85 22.54 -5.38
CA MET A 199 27.92 22.75 -6.83
C MET A 199 26.54 22.96 -7.44
N VAL A 200 25.58 22.13 -7.03
CA VAL A 200 24.18 22.19 -7.49
C VAL A 200 23.53 23.47 -6.98
N ILE A 201 23.69 23.79 -5.70
CA ILE A 201 23.16 25.03 -5.08
C ILE A 201 23.67 26.26 -5.82
N LYS A 202 24.98 26.35 -6.07
CA LYS A 202 25.59 27.48 -6.77
C LYS A 202 25.08 27.62 -8.20
N LEU A 203 24.89 26.49 -8.91
CA LEU A 203 24.35 26.49 -10.25
C LEU A 203 22.88 26.93 -10.26
N MET A 204 22.06 26.44 -9.33
CA MET A 204 20.66 26.86 -9.19
C MET A 204 20.53 28.36 -8.90
N GLN A 205 21.35 28.89 -8.00
CA GLN A 205 21.39 30.33 -7.71
C GLN A 205 21.76 31.17 -8.94
N ARG A 206 22.61 30.64 -9.83
CA ARG A 206 22.95 31.29 -11.09
C ARG A 206 21.83 31.15 -12.12
N TRP A 207 21.21 29.97 -12.21
CA TRP A 207 20.12 29.69 -13.12
C TRP A 207 18.92 30.61 -12.89
N ASN A 208 18.54 30.79 -11.63
CA ASN A 208 17.43 31.66 -11.22
C ASN A 208 17.65 33.16 -11.53
N LYS A 209 18.86 33.54 -11.94
CA LYS A 209 19.21 34.92 -12.33
C LYS A 209 19.24 35.12 -13.85
N LEU A 210 19.04 34.06 -14.64
CA LEU A 210 19.06 34.14 -16.10
C LEU A 210 17.76 34.73 -16.64
N ASP A 211 17.87 35.54 -17.70
CA ASP A 211 16.72 36.12 -18.38
C ASP A 211 15.90 35.03 -19.09
N GLN A 212 14.61 34.96 -18.75
CA GLN A 212 13.64 34.01 -19.29
C GLN A 212 13.49 34.11 -20.81
N ARG A 213 13.65 35.31 -21.37
CA ARG A 213 13.52 35.52 -22.83
C ARG A 213 14.60 34.77 -23.60
N GLU A 214 15.79 34.68 -23.01
CA GLU A 214 16.93 33.95 -23.59
C GLU A 214 16.91 32.47 -23.17
N TYR A 215 16.56 32.18 -21.92
CA TYR A 215 16.52 30.85 -21.33
C TYR A 215 15.10 30.52 -20.84
N PRO A 216 14.20 30.04 -21.73
CA PRO A 216 12.84 29.71 -21.33
C PRO A 216 12.86 28.64 -20.24
N GLY A 217 12.23 28.93 -19.10
CA GLY A 217 12.24 28.08 -17.93
C GLY A 217 13.32 28.37 -16.90
N SER A 218 13.87 29.59 -16.88
CA SER A 218 14.79 30.05 -15.84
C SER A 218 14.14 30.62 -14.57
N ASP A 219 12.81 30.76 -14.53
CA ASP A 219 12.11 31.43 -13.42
C ASP A 219 12.10 30.64 -12.09
N ALA A 220 12.16 31.39 -10.99
CA ALA A 220 11.62 31.00 -9.69
C ALA A 220 10.12 31.35 -9.63
N PRO A 221 9.29 30.66 -8.81
CA PRO A 221 7.86 30.97 -8.68
C PRO A 221 7.64 32.45 -8.34
N PRO A 222 6.52 33.07 -8.79
CA PRO A 222 6.24 34.47 -8.50
C PRO A 222 6.27 34.75 -7.00
N GLN A 223 6.87 35.89 -6.63
CA GLN A 223 7.02 36.34 -5.24
C GLN A 223 5.65 36.44 -4.56
N GLY A 224 5.40 35.58 -3.57
CA GLY A 224 4.14 35.54 -2.82
C GLY A 224 3.84 34.19 -2.16
N MET A 225 4.48 33.09 -2.60
CA MET A 225 4.33 31.76 -2.00
C MET A 225 5.62 31.37 -1.25
N SER A 226 5.82 31.90 -0.04
CA SER A 226 7.00 31.63 0.78
C SER A 226 6.86 30.32 1.57
N ASN A 227 6.77 29.19 0.87
CA ASN A 227 7.06 27.89 1.47
C ASN A 227 8.23 27.31 0.66
N GLY A 228 9.36 27.01 1.32
CA GLY A 228 10.68 26.74 0.71
C GLY A 228 10.82 25.51 -0.21
N ASN A 229 9.73 25.05 -0.82
CA ASN A 229 9.63 23.77 -1.53
C ASN A 229 9.45 23.92 -3.05
N GLU A 230 9.31 25.13 -3.59
CA GLU A 230 9.04 25.35 -5.03
C GLU A 230 10.20 25.97 -5.82
N LEU A 231 11.43 25.92 -5.31
CA LEU A 231 12.63 26.40 -6.02
C LEU A 231 13.06 25.49 -7.20
N CYS A 232 12.30 24.44 -7.51
CA CYS A 232 12.71 23.29 -8.33
C CYS A 232 12.03 23.22 -9.71
N LEU A 233 11.33 24.27 -10.18
CA LEU A 233 10.31 24.01 -11.20
C LEU A 233 10.78 23.77 -12.64
N ILE A 234 11.99 24.15 -13.07
CA ILE A 234 12.41 23.83 -14.46
C ILE A 234 13.89 23.43 -14.59
N PHE A 235 14.78 23.90 -13.71
CA PHE A 235 16.11 23.30 -13.54
C PHE A 235 16.10 21.98 -12.75
N GLY A 236 14.95 21.64 -12.14
CA GLY A 236 14.78 20.43 -11.33
C GLY A 236 14.87 19.14 -12.12
N ARG A 237 14.53 19.14 -13.41
CA ARG A 237 14.52 17.90 -14.21
C ARG A 237 15.91 17.26 -14.27
N TYR A 238 16.03 16.04 -13.76
CA TYR A 238 17.29 15.27 -13.80
C TYR A 238 17.90 15.15 -15.21
N THR A 239 17.10 15.24 -16.28
CA THR A 239 17.56 15.23 -17.68
C THR A 239 18.39 16.46 -18.06
N SER A 240 18.08 17.63 -17.50
CA SER A 240 18.86 18.86 -17.66
C SER A 240 20.20 18.75 -16.94
N ALA A 241 20.22 18.19 -15.75
CA ALA A 241 21.45 17.92 -15.00
C ALA A 241 22.37 16.95 -15.76
N LEU A 242 21.81 15.87 -16.34
CA LEU A 242 22.54 14.97 -17.22
C LEU A 242 23.09 15.69 -18.46
N THR A 243 22.34 16.62 -19.04
CA THR A 243 22.79 17.39 -20.21
C THR A 243 23.99 18.27 -19.86
N TYR A 244 23.95 18.94 -18.71
CA TYR A 244 25.07 19.73 -18.21
C TYR A 244 26.32 18.87 -18.00
N ASP A 245 26.16 17.72 -17.32
CA ASP A 245 27.25 16.76 -17.11
C ASP A 245 27.80 16.21 -18.43
N GLY A 246 26.94 15.98 -19.42
CA GLY A 246 27.33 15.56 -20.76
C GLY A 246 28.25 16.56 -21.48
N VAL A 247 27.96 17.87 -21.36
CA VAL A 247 28.83 18.93 -21.89
C VAL A 247 30.17 18.96 -21.17
N MET A 248 30.16 18.77 -19.84
CA MET A 248 31.39 18.69 -19.04
C MET A 248 32.24 17.48 -19.45
N VAL A 249 31.62 16.33 -19.70
CA VAL A 249 32.31 15.12 -20.19
C VAL A 249 32.95 15.38 -21.56
N MET A 250 32.21 15.98 -22.50
CA MET A 250 32.76 16.32 -23.81
C MET A 250 33.94 17.30 -23.70
N ALA A 251 33.81 18.35 -22.88
CA ALA A 251 34.88 19.33 -22.67
C ALA A 251 36.14 18.67 -22.08
N GLU A 252 35.98 17.78 -21.10
CA GLU A 252 37.11 17.06 -20.50
C GLU A 252 37.76 16.07 -21.47
N ALA A 253 36.97 15.41 -22.31
CA ALA A 253 37.50 14.53 -23.36
C ALA A 253 38.39 15.30 -24.36
N PHE A 254 37.94 16.46 -24.85
CA PHE A 254 38.75 17.30 -25.72
C PHE A 254 40.01 17.83 -25.04
N ARG A 255 39.95 18.13 -23.74
CA ARG A 255 41.14 18.51 -22.95
C ARG A 255 42.14 17.36 -22.86
N ASN A 256 41.67 16.13 -22.63
CA ASN A 256 42.52 14.95 -22.56
C ASN A 256 43.17 14.61 -23.90
N LEU A 257 42.43 14.68 -25.00
CA LEU A 257 42.98 14.52 -26.36
C LEU A 257 44.12 15.51 -26.64
N ARG A 258 43.91 16.78 -26.27
CA ARG A 258 44.95 17.82 -26.41
C ARG A 258 46.18 17.53 -25.54
N ARG A 259 46.00 17.06 -24.30
CA ARG A 259 47.10 16.69 -23.39
C ARG A 259 47.90 15.50 -23.91
N GLN A 260 47.22 14.53 -24.52
CA GLN A 260 47.83 13.36 -25.15
C GLN A 260 48.45 13.66 -26.52
N LYS A 261 48.31 14.89 -27.03
CA LYS A 261 48.78 15.34 -28.36
C LYS A 261 48.20 14.49 -29.51
N VAL A 262 46.97 14.00 -29.35
CA VAL A 262 46.25 13.29 -30.41
C VAL A 262 45.69 14.31 -31.39
N ASP A 263 46.10 14.22 -32.66
CA ASP A 263 45.57 15.06 -33.73
C ASP A 263 44.22 14.52 -34.20
N ILE A 264 43.16 15.25 -33.89
CA ILE A 264 41.79 14.95 -34.32
C ILE A 264 41.37 15.73 -35.57
N SER A 265 42.28 16.46 -36.21
CA SER A 265 41.96 17.24 -37.40
C SER A 265 41.49 16.33 -38.54
N ARG A 266 40.29 16.63 -39.06
CA ARG A 266 39.77 15.97 -40.26
C ARG A 266 40.45 16.58 -41.49
N ARG A 267 41.18 15.76 -42.24
CA ARG A 267 41.77 16.14 -43.53
C ARG A 267 40.71 15.95 -44.64
N GLY A 268 39.94 17.00 -44.91
CA GLY A 268 38.92 17.02 -45.97
C GLY A 268 37.47 16.89 -45.47
N ASN A 269 36.52 16.95 -46.41
CA ASN A 269 35.10 16.75 -46.12
C ASN A 269 34.82 15.26 -45.89
N ALA A 270 33.94 14.96 -44.93
CA ALA A 270 33.60 13.58 -44.56
C ALA A 270 32.89 12.78 -45.66
N GLY A 271 32.38 13.46 -46.70
CA GLY A 271 31.61 12.87 -47.77
C GLY A 271 30.14 12.64 -47.40
N ASP A 272 29.48 11.77 -48.16
CA ASP A 272 28.11 11.35 -47.90
C ASP A 272 28.07 10.22 -46.88
N CYS A 273 27.09 10.25 -45.97
CA CYS A 273 26.86 9.18 -45.01
C CYS A 273 26.40 7.87 -45.69
N LEU A 274 25.80 7.98 -46.89
CA LEU A 274 25.31 6.85 -47.69
C LEU A 274 26.32 6.37 -48.74
N ALA A 275 27.58 6.83 -48.65
CA ALA A 275 28.63 6.32 -49.51
C ALA A 275 28.76 4.79 -49.35
N ASN A 276 29.11 4.07 -50.43
CA ASN A 276 29.23 2.61 -50.41
C ASN A 276 30.62 2.17 -50.94
N PRO A 277 31.56 1.76 -50.07
CA PRO A 277 31.46 1.73 -48.60
C PRO A 277 31.62 3.13 -47.99
N ALA A 278 30.91 3.40 -46.89
CA ALA A 278 31.06 4.65 -46.15
C ALA A 278 32.44 4.65 -45.47
N ALA A 279 33.17 5.76 -45.59
CA ALA A 279 34.51 5.87 -44.99
C ALA A 279 34.39 6.25 -43.51
N PRO A 280 34.69 5.36 -42.55
CA PRO A 280 34.60 5.70 -41.14
C PRO A 280 35.63 6.77 -40.74
N TRP A 281 35.33 7.55 -39.71
CA TRP A 281 36.30 8.48 -39.17
C TRP A 281 37.33 7.75 -38.29
N ASN A 282 38.54 7.54 -38.82
CA ASN A 282 39.59 6.78 -38.13
C ASN A 282 39.92 7.31 -36.72
N GLN A 283 39.98 8.63 -36.53
CA GLN A 283 40.24 9.24 -35.21
C GLN A 283 39.04 9.19 -34.27
N GLY A 284 37.87 8.76 -34.75
CA GLY A 284 36.68 8.54 -33.93
C GLY A 284 36.87 7.49 -32.85
N ILE A 285 37.72 6.48 -33.09
CA ILE A 285 38.06 5.44 -32.11
C ILE A 285 38.81 6.04 -30.92
N ASP A 286 39.76 6.95 -31.17
CA ASP A 286 40.51 7.62 -30.11
C ASP A 286 39.63 8.61 -29.34
N MET A 287 38.68 9.26 -30.03
CA MET A 287 37.64 10.10 -29.41
C MET A 287 36.77 9.27 -28.45
N GLU A 288 36.22 8.15 -28.93
CA GLU A 288 35.38 7.26 -28.11
C GLU A 288 36.15 6.72 -26.89
N ARG A 289 37.38 6.24 -27.11
CA ARG A 289 38.24 5.75 -26.02
C ARG A 289 38.47 6.85 -24.98
N THR A 290 38.73 8.07 -25.42
CA THR A 290 38.96 9.19 -24.50
C THR A 290 37.70 9.57 -23.74
N LEU A 291 36.53 9.59 -24.40
CA LEU A 291 35.23 9.84 -23.77
C LEU A 291 34.93 8.81 -22.67
N LYS A 292 35.16 7.51 -22.94
CA LYS A 292 34.96 6.42 -21.96
C LYS A 292 35.92 6.49 -20.77
N GLN A 293 37.09 7.10 -20.94
CA GLN A 293 38.08 7.29 -19.87
C GLN A 293 37.82 8.51 -18.98
N VAL A 294 36.89 9.39 -19.35
CA VAL A 294 36.58 10.58 -18.54
C VAL A 294 36.03 10.16 -17.17
N ARG A 295 36.59 10.76 -16.13
CA ARG A 295 36.11 10.66 -14.74
C ARG A 295 35.98 12.07 -14.18
N LEU A 296 34.78 12.46 -13.81
CA LEU A 296 34.51 13.79 -13.23
C LEU A 296 33.42 13.75 -12.17
N GLN A 297 33.38 14.77 -11.33
CA GLN A 297 32.26 15.04 -10.43
C GLN A 297 31.37 16.10 -11.05
N GLY A 298 30.14 15.71 -11.39
CA GLY A 298 29.11 16.56 -11.99
C GLY A 298 27.95 16.84 -11.04
N LEU A 299 26.85 17.34 -11.58
CA LEU A 299 25.60 17.58 -10.83
C LEU A 299 24.94 16.28 -10.37
N THR A 300 25.13 15.22 -11.15
CA THR A 300 24.63 13.86 -10.82
C THR A 300 25.65 13.03 -10.04
N GLY A 301 26.61 13.69 -9.38
CA GLY A 301 27.69 13.05 -8.64
C GLY A 301 28.79 12.50 -9.55
N ASN A 302 29.30 11.31 -9.22
CA ASN A 302 30.43 10.71 -9.92
C ASN A 302 30.02 10.21 -11.31
N VAL A 303 30.67 10.74 -12.36
CA VAL A 303 30.43 10.38 -13.76
C VAL A 303 31.57 9.51 -14.25
N GLN A 304 31.28 8.23 -14.47
CA GLN A 304 32.21 7.22 -15.00
C GLN A 304 31.45 6.29 -15.95
N PHE A 305 32.17 5.71 -16.92
CA PHE A 305 31.61 4.84 -17.94
C PHE A 305 32.32 3.50 -18.01
N ASP A 306 31.60 2.46 -18.43
CA ASP A 306 32.16 1.15 -18.75
C ASP A 306 32.73 1.09 -20.18
N HIS A 307 33.22 -0.08 -20.59
CA HIS A 307 33.74 -0.31 -21.93
C HIS A 307 32.68 -0.13 -23.04
N TYR A 308 31.39 -0.23 -22.72
CA TYR A 308 30.27 -0.05 -23.64
C TYR A 308 29.70 1.37 -23.62
N GLY A 309 30.24 2.27 -22.79
CA GLY A 309 29.79 3.65 -22.67
C GLY A 309 28.56 3.83 -21.76
N ARG A 310 28.22 2.84 -20.93
CA ARG A 310 27.15 2.92 -19.93
C ARG A 310 27.69 3.50 -18.62
N ARG A 311 26.85 4.25 -17.91
CA ARG A 311 27.21 4.84 -16.62
C ARG A 311 27.36 3.79 -15.52
N VAL A 312 28.48 3.88 -14.79
CA VAL A 312 28.84 3.00 -13.67
C VAL A 312 29.33 3.82 -12.48
N ASN A 313 29.39 3.20 -11.30
CA ASN A 313 29.88 3.85 -10.08
C ASN A 313 29.12 5.15 -9.74
N TYR A 314 27.80 5.12 -9.95
CA TYR A 314 26.88 6.16 -9.57
C TYR A 314 26.18 5.79 -8.26
N THR A 315 25.61 6.79 -7.60
CA THR A 315 24.80 6.61 -6.39
C THR A 315 23.51 7.38 -6.61
N MET A 316 22.40 6.78 -6.20
CA MET A 316 21.10 7.45 -6.18
C MET A 316 20.53 7.42 -4.78
N ASP A 317 19.90 8.51 -4.38
CA ASP A 317 19.24 8.59 -3.10
C ASP A 317 17.82 8.03 -3.19
N VAL A 318 17.40 7.33 -2.13
CA VAL A 318 16.03 6.84 -2.00
C VAL A 318 15.27 7.79 -1.11
N PHE A 319 14.13 8.26 -1.61
CA PHE A 319 13.24 9.19 -0.94
C PHE A 319 11.90 8.55 -0.64
N GLU A 320 11.33 8.95 0.49
CA GLU A 320 9.96 8.64 0.88
C GLU A 320 9.22 9.95 1.16
N LEU A 321 7.98 10.05 0.67
CA LEU A 321 7.11 11.18 0.94
C LEU A 321 6.53 11.07 2.35
N LYS A 322 6.76 12.09 3.16
CA LYS A 322 6.14 12.27 4.48
C LYS A 322 5.27 13.53 4.46
N ASN A 323 4.51 13.76 5.54
CA ASN A 323 3.61 14.91 5.66
C ASN A 323 4.34 16.27 5.61
N ASN A 324 5.64 16.30 5.94
CA ASN A 324 6.49 17.49 5.87
C ASN A 324 7.28 17.61 4.55
N GLY A 325 7.07 16.69 3.60
CA GLY A 325 7.72 16.67 2.30
C GLY A 325 8.57 15.42 2.06
N PRO A 326 9.36 15.40 0.97
CA PRO A 326 10.21 14.27 0.63
C PRO A 326 11.41 14.16 1.58
N ARG A 327 11.50 13.05 2.32
CA ARG A 327 12.62 12.71 3.22
C ARG A 327 13.51 11.66 2.59
N ARG A 328 14.82 11.87 2.64
CA ARG A 328 15.80 10.85 2.24
C ARG A 328 15.81 9.73 3.27
N ILE A 329 15.63 8.48 2.84
CA ILE A 329 15.63 7.30 3.70
C ILE A 329 16.86 6.41 3.50
N GLY A 330 17.61 6.62 2.43
CA GLY A 330 18.78 5.81 2.10
C GLY A 330 19.48 6.22 0.83
N TYR A 331 20.41 5.39 0.40
CA TYR A 331 21.03 5.46 -0.91
C TYR A 331 21.17 4.06 -1.52
N TRP A 332 21.33 4.03 -2.84
CA TRP A 332 21.60 2.82 -3.59
C TRP A 332 22.82 3.01 -4.50
N ASN A 333 23.70 2.02 -4.50
CA ASN A 333 24.80 1.91 -5.47
C ASN A 333 24.99 0.43 -5.88
N ASP A 334 25.79 0.18 -6.91
CA ASP A 334 25.99 -1.18 -7.44
C ASP A 334 26.69 -2.13 -6.44
N ALA A 335 27.52 -1.60 -5.55
CA ALA A 335 28.39 -2.34 -4.63
C ALA A 335 27.67 -2.74 -3.33
N ASP A 336 27.12 -1.76 -2.62
CA ASP A 336 26.45 -1.88 -1.32
C ASP A 336 24.97 -2.26 -1.45
N LYS A 337 24.41 -2.19 -2.68
CA LYS A 337 22.96 -2.28 -2.94
C LYS A 337 22.21 -1.19 -2.16
N LEU A 338 21.04 -1.50 -1.62
CA LEU A 338 20.23 -0.54 -0.87
C LEU A 338 20.74 -0.43 0.57
N VAL A 339 21.20 0.75 0.94
CA VAL A 339 21.60 1.07 2.32
C VAL A 339 20.64 2.12 2.85
N LEU A 340 19.90 1.75 3.89
CA LEU A 340 19.03 2.68 4.60
C LEU A 340 19.85 3.48 5.59
N ILE A 341 19.64 4.78 5.60
CA ILE A 341 20.18 5.64 6.64
C ILE A 341 19.29 5.39 7.85
N GLN A 342 19.70 4.45 8.71
CA GLN A 342 19.19 4.39 10.07
C GLN A 342 19.63 5.68 10.74
N ASP A 343 18.68 6.57 11.02
CA ASP A 343 18.91 7.50 12.10
C ASP A 343 19.29 6.64 13.33
N SER A 344 20.47 6.95 13.88
CA SER A 344 20.92 6.45 15.18
C SER A 344 19.75 6.48 16.18
N PRO A 345 19.70 5.51 17.12
CA PRO A 345 18.50 5.12 17.83
C PRO A 345 17.79 6.34 18.37
N LEU A 346 16.49 6.43 18.11
CA LEU A 346 15.53 7.28 18.80
C LEU A 346 16.21 8.42 19.56
N HIS A 347 16.43 9.56 18.91
CA HIS A 347 16.45 10.79 19.70
C HIS A 347 15.17 10.73 20.57
N PRO A 348 15.26 10.89 21.90
CA PRO A 348 14.11 10.74 22.80
C PRO A 348 12.96 11.72 22.52
N ASN A 349 13.12 12.62 21.54
CA ASN A 349 12.09 13.54 21.06
C ASN A 349 11.30 13.02 19.84
N ASP A 350 11.77 11.95 19.15
CA ASP A 350 11.08 11.35 18.00
C ASP A 350 10.21 10.14 18.38
N THR A 351 10.11 9.79 19.67
CA THR A 351 8.98 9.01 20.21
C THR A 351 7.64 9.74 20.02
N SER A 352 7.67 11.06 19.79
CA SER A 352 6.50 11.86 19.46
C SER A 352 5.80 11.40 18.16
N GLY A 353 6.49 10.68 17.26
CA GLY A 353 5.87 10.12 16.05
C GLY A 353 4.92 8.94 16.31
N ILE A 354 5.17 8.16 17.36
CA ILE A 354 4.25 7.09 17.81
C ILE A 354 3.21 7.67 18.77
N GLU A 355 3.60 8.59 19.66
CA GLU A 355 2.66 9.25 20.60
C GLU A 355 1.64 10.15 19.89
N ASN A 356 1.98 10.71 18.71
CA ASN A 356 1.06 11.52 17.92
C ASN A 356 0.29 10.78 16.83
N ARG A 357 0.56 9.50 16.60
CA ARG A 357 -0.15 8.72 15.59
C ARG A 357 -1.43 8.13 16.19
N THR A 358 -2.57 8.61 15.72
CA THR A 358 -3.87 8.03 16.07
C THR A 358 -4.06 6.70 15.34
N VAL A 359 -4.11 5.61 16.09
CA VAL A 359 -4.37 4.25 15.60
C VAL A 359 -5.86 4.07 15.30
N VAL A 360 -6.21 3.59 14.12
CA VAL A 360 -7.62 3.29 13.78
C VAL A 360 -7.96 1.90 14.29
N VAL A 361 -8.86 1.85 15.27
CA VAL A 361 -9.39 0.63 15.88
C VAL A 361 -10.71 0.30 15.20
N THR A 362 -10.74 -0.74 14.37
CA THR A 362 -11.99 -1.21 13.77
C THR A 362 -12.77 -2.09 14.74
N THR A 363 -14.10 -1.93 14.77
CA THR A 363 -14.99 -2.73 15.61
C THR A 363 -16.39 -2.80 15.00
N ILE A 364 -17.28 -3.56 15.64
CA ILE A 364 -18.67 -3.81 15.21
C ILE A 364 -19.64 -3.48 16.34
N MET A 365 -20.82 -2.93 16.01
CA MET A 365 -21.87 -2.60 16.97
C MET A 365 -22.58 -3.87 17.46
N GLU A 366 -22.22 -4.33 18.66
CA GLU A 366 -22.79 -5.55 19.25
C GLU A 366 -22.79 -5.43 20.79
N GLY A 367 -23.97 -5.41 21.40
CA GLY A 367 -24.09 -5.37 22.86
C GLY A 367 -23.82 -6.74 23.50
N PRO A 368 -23.06 -6.83 24.60
CA PRO A 368 -22.53 -5.74 25.44
C PRO A 368 -21.08 -5.31 25.12
N TYR A 369 -20.54 -5.69 23.96
CA TYR A 369 -19.15 -5.41 23.58
C TYR A 369 -18.94 -3.96 23.14
N VAL A 370 -19.75 -3.45 22.22
CA VAL A 370 -19.75 -2.06 21.75
C VAL A 370 -21.19 -1.62 21.52
N MET A 371 -21.58 -0.55 22.21
CA MET A 371 -22.91 0.04 22.19
C MET A 371 -22.77 1.56 22.12
N LEU A 372 -23.79 2.25 21.60
CA LEU A 372 -23.86 3.70 21.72
C LEU A 372 -24.38 4.06 23.10
N LYS A 373 -23.78 5.08 23.72
CA LYS A 373 -24.32 5.67 24.95
C LYS A 373 -25.72 6.23 24.70
N LYS A 374 -26.57 6.24 25.73
CA LYS A 374 -27.93 6.79 25.63
C LYS A 374 -27.99 8.24 25.14
N ASN A 375 -26.99 9.05 25.49
CA ASN A 375 -26.83 10.45 25.10
C ASN A 375 -25.61 10.65 24.18
N TRP A 376 -25.33 9.70 23.28
CA TRP A 376 -24.18 9.72 22.37
C TRP A 376 -24.08 11.00 21.52
N GLU A 377 -25.21 11.63 21.18
CA GLU A 377 -25.26 12.90 20.42
C GLU A 377 -24.59 14.07 21.15
N MET A 378 -24.46 14.00 22.47
CA MET A 378 -23.79 15.02 23.30
C MET A 378 -22.27 14.81 23.38
N TYR A 379 -21.76 13.69 22.87
CA TYR A 379 -20.34 13.34 22.88
C TYR A 379 -19.78 13.31 21.47
N GLU A 380 -18.47 13.53 21.36
CA GLU A 380 -17.75 13.47 20.08
C GLU A 380 -16.66 12.38 20.13
N GLY A 381 -16.40 11.76 18.99
CA GLY A 381 -15.32 10.79 18.84
C GLY A 381 -15.56 9.49 19.62
N ASN A 382 -14.54 9.02 20.36
CA ASN A 382 -14.58 7.73 21.04
C ASN A 382 -15.60 7.69 22.19
N ASP A 383 -15.91 8.85 22.79
CA ASP A 383 -16.78 8.94 23.96
C ASP A 383 -18.25 8.65 23.65
N GLN A 384 -18.61 8.52 22.37
CA GLN A 384 -19.94 8.13 21.92
C GLN A 384 -20.27 6.67 22.23
N TYR A 385 -19.24 5.84 22.39
CA TYR A 385 -19.36 4.39 22.55
C TYR A 385 -19.14 3.96 24.01
N GLU A 386 -19.79 2.88 24.40
CA GLU A 386 -19.62 2.19 25.69
C GLU A 386 -19.68 0.66 25.50
N GLY A 387 -19.05 -0.10 26.40
CA GLY A 387 -19.10 -1.57 26.37
C GLY A 387 -17.74 -2.22 26.64
N TYR A 388 -17.75 -3.54 26.73
CA TYR A 388 -16.57 -4.33 27.12
C TYR A 388 -15.34 -4.09 26.21
N CYS A 389 -15.54 -4.04 24.89
CA CYS A 389 -14.44 -3.82 23.94
C CYS A 389 -13.96 -2.36 23.92
N VAL A 390 -14.83 -1.41 24.29
CA VAL A 390 -14.47 0.01 24.42
C VAL A 390 -13.52 0.19 25.60
N ASP A 391 -13.86 -0.39 26.74
CA ASP A 391 -13.02 -0.37 27.94
C ASP A 391 -11.69 -1.09 27.70
N LEU A 392 -11.73 -2.25 27.04
CA LEU A 392 -10.53 -3.01 26.67
C LEU A 392 -9.61 -2.21 25.74
N ALA A 393 -10.15 -1.54 24.72
CA ALA A 393 -9.35 -0.70 23.83
C ALA A 393 -8.69 0.47 24.58
N SER A 394 -9.39 1.06 25.55
CA SER A 394 -8.86 2.12 26.41
C SER A 394 -7.69 1.62 27.28
N GLU A 395 -7.83 0.46 27.92
CA GLU A 395 -6.76 -0.12 28.74
C GLU A 395 -5.55 -0.55 27.90
N ILE A 396 -5.77 -1.11 26.70
CA ILE A 396 -4.68 -1.41 25.75
C ILE A 396 -3.94 -0.13 25.34
N ALA A 397 -4.68 0.92 24.97
CA ALA A 397 -4.12 2.19 24.55
C ALA A 397 -3.32 2.86 25.68
N LYS A 398 -3.83 2.80 26.92
CA LYS A 398 -3.18 3.32 28.12
C LYS A 398 -1.89 2.56 28.47
N HIS A 399 -1.90 1.23 28.32
CA HIS A 399 -0.73 0.40 28.61
C HIS A 399 0.40 0.60 27.57
N ILE A 400 0.05 0.82 26.30
CA ILE A 400 1.02 1.01 25.21
C ILE A 400 1.43 2.48 25.06
N GLY A 401 0.59 3.43 25.51
CA GLY A 401 0.84 4.87 25.39
C GLY A 401 0.48 5.43 24.00
N ILE A 402 -0.59 4.93 23.37
CA ILE A 402 -1.01 5.34 22.02
C ILE A 402 -2.35 6.09 22.02
N ARG A 403 -2.52 7.02 21.08
CA ARG A 403 -3.84 7.60 20.78
C ARG A 403 -4.58 6.70 19.81
N TYR A 404 -5.89 6.57 19.96
CA TYR A 404 -6.70 5.71 19.09
C TYR A 404 -8.02 6.38 18.70
N LYS A 405 -8.60 5.92 17.59
CA LYS A 405 -9.94 6.29 17.14
C LYS A 405 -10.74 5.04 16.85
N ILE A 406 -11.90 4.92 17.47
CA ILE A 406 -12.86 3.85 17.18
C ILE A 406 -13.50 4.13 15.82
N SER A 407 -13.49 3.12 14.96
CA SER A 407 -14.13 3.13 13.65
C SER A 407 -15.07 1.94 13.56
N ILE A 408 -16.34 2.19 13.27
CA ILE A 408 -17.33 1.13 13.07
C ILE A 408 -17.16 0.58 11.65
N VAL A 409 -17.10 -0.74 11.53
CA VAL A 409 -17.01 -1.43 10.23
C VAL A 409 -18.25 -1.07 9.37
N PRO A 410 -18.07 -0.50 8.15
CA PRO A 410 -19.20 0.04 7.38
C PRO A 410 -20.21 -1.00 6.91
N ASP A 411 -19.77 -2.22 6.65
CA ASP A 411 -20.61 -3.30 6.13
C ASP A 411 -21.28 -4.15 7.23
N GLY A 412 -20.98 -3.87 8.50
CA GLY A 412 -21.51 -4.59 9.66
C GLY A 412 -21.12 -6.07 9.72
N LYS A 413 -20.01 -6.48 9.08
CA LYS A 413 -19.58 -7.90 9.04
C LYS A 413 -18.26 -8.10 9.78
N TYR A 414 -18.09 -9.28 10.38
CA TYR A 414 -16.81 -9.68 10.99
C TYR A 414 -15.70 -9.85 9.96
N GLY A 415 -16.04 -10.47 8.83
CA GLY A 415 -15.13 -10.73 7.73
C GLY A 415 -15.16 -12.18 7.28
N ALA A 416 -15.45 -12.35 6.01
CA ALA A 416 -15.49 -13.60 5.28
C ALA A 416 -14.85 -13.39 3.90
N ARG A 417 -14.22 -14.45 3.39
CA ARG A 417 -13.63 -14.47 2.06
C ARG A 417 -14.68 -14.85 1.03
N ASP A 418 -14.86 -14.00 0.04
CA ASP A 418 -15.70 -14.30 -1.12
C ASP A 418 -15.13 -15.51 -1.90
N PRO A 419 -15.92 -16.55 -2.18
CA PRO A 419 -15.44 -17.75 -2.87
C PRO A 419 -14.96 -17.50 -4.31
N GLU A 420 -15.59 -16.55 -5.02
CA GLU A 420 -15.34 -16.25 -6.42
C GLU A 420 -14.21 -15.21 -6.56
N THR A 421 -14.35 -14.07 -5.87
CA THR A 421 -13.40 -12.96 -6.01
C THR A 421 -12.17 -13.11 -5.10
N LYS A 422 -12.24 -14.01 -4.11
CA LYS A 422 -11.21 -14.22 -3.07
C LYS A 422 -10.92 -12.98 -2.20
N ILE A 423 -11.80 -11.98 -2.24
CA ILE A 423 -11.70 -10.73 -1.49
C ILE A 423 -12.27 -10.91 -0.08
N TRP A 424 -11.63 -10.31 0.92
CA TRP A 424 -12.12 -10.29 2.30
C TRP A 424 -13.00 -9.07 2.54
N ASN A 425 -14.16 -9.27 3.16
CA ASN A 425 -15.01 -8.17 3.65
C ASN A 425 -14.87 -7.97 5.16
N GLY A 426 -15.70 -7.10 5.75
CA GLY A 426 -15.76 -6.88 7.19
C GLY A 426 -14.47 -6.36 7.81
N MET A 427 -14.37 -6.52 9.13
CA MET A 427 -13.19 -6.10 9.91
C MET A 427 -11.90 -6.80 9.44
N VAL A 428 -11.97 -8.08 9.04
CA VAL A 428 -10.80 -8.78 8.48
C VAL A 428 -10.31 -8.09 7.21
N GLY A 429 -11.22 -7.72 6.28
CA GLY A 429 -10.86 -6.99 5.08
C GLY A 429 -10.24 -5.60 5.39
N GLU A 430 -10.73 -4.91 6.41
CA GLU A 430 -10.16 -3.63 6.83
C GLU A 430 -8.71 -3.75 7.31
N LEU A 431 -8.35 -4.84 8.00
CA LEU A 431 -6.97 -5.11 8.41
C LEU A 431 -6.11 -5.54 7.22
N VAL A 432 -6.58 -6.51 6.41
CA VAL A 432 -5.84 -7.04 5.25
C VAL A 432 -5.49 -5.93 4.26
N TYR A 433 -6.40 -4.97 4.04
CA TYR A 433 -6.22 -3.87 3.10
C TYR A 433 -5.74 -2.56 3.75
N GLY A 434 -5.33 -2.59 5.02
CA GLY A 434 -4.73 -1.45 5.72
C GLY A 434 -5.65 -0.25 5.95
N LYS A 435 -6.97 -0.45 5.97
CA LYS A 435 -7.96 0.58 6.33
C LYS A 435 -7.99 0.82 7.85
N ALA A 436 -7.77 -0.23 8.63
CA ALA A 436 -7.62 -0.19 10.07
C ALA A 436 -6.30 -0.85 10.48
N GLU A 437 -5.77 -0.48 11.64
CA GLU A 437 -4.51 -1.03 12.16
C GLU A 437 -4.70 -2.14 13.17
N ILE A 438 -5.82 -2.13 13.91
CA ILE A 438 -6.15 -3.15 14.88
C ILE A 438 -7.66 -3.33 14.94
N ALA A 439 -8.12 -4.56 15.18
CA ALA A 439 -9.51 -4.85 15.46
C ALA A 439 -9.68 -5.24 16.93
N VAL A 440 -10.47 -4.47 17.68
CA VAL A 440 -10.87 -4.81 19.06
C VAL A 440 -12.36 -5.08 19.06
N ALA A 441 -12.71 -6.37 18.90
CA ALA A 441 -14.07 -6.83 18.68
C ALA A 441 -14.21 -8.30 19.12
N PRO A 442 -15.45 -8.81 19.28
CA PRO A 442 -15.72 -10.24 19.52
C PRO A 442 -15.47 -11.08 18.26
N LEU A 443 -14.22 -11.11 17.77
CA LEU A 443 -13.82 -11.82 16.56
C LEU A 443 -13.30 -13.22 16.90
N THR A 444 -14.02 -14.26 16.49
CA THR A 444 -13.57 -15.65 16.64
C THR A 444 -12.31 -15.93 15.82
N ILE A 445 -11.28 -16.48 16.47
CA ILE A 445 -10.06 -16.96 15.85
C ILE A 445 -10.39 -18.23 15.04
N THR A 446 -10.12 -18.21 13.74
CA THR A 446 -10.32 -19.37 12.84
C THR A 446 -9.11 -19.52 11.93
N LEU A 447 -8.82 -20.75 11.48
CA LEU A 447 -7.66 -21.05 10.63
C LEU A 447 -7.59 -20.15 9.38
N VAL A 448 -8.72 -20.00 8.68
CA VAL A 448 -8.78 -19.19 7.44
C VAL A 448 -8.52 -17.70 7.66
N ARG A 449 -8.76 -17.18 8.87
CA ARG A 449 -8.46 -15.78 9.22
C ARG A 449 -6.99 -15.63 9.63
N GLU A 450 -6.45 -16.61 10.34
CA GLU A 450 -5.04 -16.64 10.77
C GLU A 450 -4.07 -16.69 9.57
N GLU A 451 -4.51 -17.21 8.42
CA GLU A 451 -3.73 -17.17 7.17
C GLU A 451 -3.51 -15.76 6.59
N VAL A 452 -4.33 -14.76 6.97
CA VAL A 452 -4.31 -13.42 6.38
C VAL A 452 -4.11 -12.28 7.37
N ILE A 453 -4.34 -12.54 8.66
CA ILE A 453 -4.13 -11.60 9.76
C ILE A 453 -3.57 -12.34 10.97
N ASP A 454 -2.74 -11.66 11.76
CA ASP A 454 -2.22 -12.20 13.00
C ASP A 454 -3.20 -11.98 14.17
N PHE A 455 -3.26 -12.96 15.07
CA PHE A 455 -4.05 -12.88 16.30
C PHE A 455 -3.16 -12.83 17.54
N SER A 456 -3.63 -12.10 18.57
CA SER A 456 -3.09 -12.21 19.92
C SER A 456 -3.53 -13.52 20.58
N LYS A 457 -3.06 -13.76 21.81
CA LYS A 457 -3.63 -14.82 22.63
C LYS A 457 -5.10 -14.50 22.96
N PRO A 458 -6.00 -15.50 22.93
CA PRO A 458 -7.41 -15.26 23.21
C PRO A 458 -7.59 -14.72 24.64
N PHE A 459 -8.32 -13.61 24.78
CA PHE A 459 -8.59 -12.97 26.07
C PHE A 459 -9.89 -13.49 26.73
N MET A 460 -10.77 -14.12 25.95
CA MET A 460 -12.03 -14.70 26.42
C MET A 460 -12.24 -16.06 25.74
N SER A 461 -12.45 -17.11 26.53
CA SER A 461 -12.76 -18.45 26.03
C SER A 461 -14.27 -18.65 25.98
N LEU A 462 -14.79 -18.99 24.80
CA LEU A 462 -16.20 -19.23 24.56
C LEU A 462 -16.39 -20.44 23.64
N GLY A 463 -17.55 -21.08 23.74
CA GLY A 463 -17.89 -22.29 23.00
C GLY A 463 -19.31 -22.23 22.47
N ILE A 464 -19.66 -23.17 21.58
CA ILE A 464 -21.00 -23.27 21.02
C ILE A 464 -21.97 -23.67 22.14
N SER A 465 -22.97 -22.83 22.40
CA SER A 465 -24.02 -23.08 23.41
C SER A 465 -25.40 -23.10 22.76
N ILE A 466 -26.32 -23.89 23.32
CA ILE A 466 -27.72 -23.94 22.87
C ILE A 466 -28.58 -23.11 23.82
N MET A 467 -29.27 -22.10 23.29
CA MET A 467 -30.26 -21.31 24.04
C MET A 467 -31.66 -21.86 23.78
N ILE A 468 -32.33 -22.30 24.84
CA ILE A 468 -33.74 -22.72 24.80
C ILE A 468 -34.60 -21.81 25.66
N LYS A 469 -35.86 -21.61 25.25
CA LYS A 469 -36.83 -20.89 26.08
C LYS A 469 -36.98 -21.63 27.41
N LYS A 470 -36.82 -20.91 28.51
CA LYS A 470 -37.02 -21.46 29.85
C LYS A 470 -38.41 -22.13 29.90
N PRO A 471 -38.50 -23.43 30.22
CA PRO A 471 -39.79 -24.10 30.28
C PRO A 471 -40.62 -23.43 31.38
N GLN A 472 -41.85 -23.04 31.03
CA GLN A 472 -42.80 -22.61 32.04
C GLN A 472 -43.20 -23.84 32.84
N LYS A 473 -42.90 -23.87 34.15
CA LYS A 473 -43.45 -24.88 35.04
C LYS A 473 -44.97 -24.72 35.00
N SER A 474 -45.69 -25.78 34.63
CA SER A 474 -47.15 -25.79 34.75
C SER A 474 -47.50 -25.46 36.20
N LYS A 475 -48.41 -24.49 36.41
CA LYS A 475 -48.95 -24.27 37.74
C LYS A 475 -49.72 -25.53 38.15
N PRO A 476 -49.58 -26.01 39.40
CA PRO A 476 -50.38 -27.13 39.89
C PRO A 476 -51.86 -26.87 39.61
N GLY A 477 -52.55 -27.83 38.99
CA GLY A 477 -53.99 -27.73 38.76
C GLY A 477 -54.76 -27.74 40.08
N VAL A 478 -56.05 -27.38 40.07
CA VAL A 478 -56.92 -27.41 41.25
C VAL A 478 -56.99 -28.81 41.89
N PHE A 479 -56.76 -29.85 41.08
CA PHE A 479 -56.71 -31.26 41.50
C PHE A 479 -55.31 -31.78 41.82
N SER A 480 -54.30 -30.91 41.93
CA SER A 480 -52.92 -31.37 42.16
C SER A 480 -52.70 -32.05 43.52
N PHE A 481 -53.66 -31.94 44.44
CA PHE A 481 -53.68 -32.74 45.67
C PHE A 481 -53.96 -34.24 45.42
N LEU A 482 -54.52 -34.61 44.26
CA LEU A 482 -54.73 -36.01 43.85
C LEU A 482 -53.49 -36.61 43.17
N ASP A 483 -52.60 -35.78 42.63
CA ASP A 483 -51.37 -36.18 41.93
C ASP A 483 -50.39 -37.08 42.74
N PRO A 484 -50.34 -37.04 44.10
CA PRO A 484 -49.46 -37.93 44.86
C PRO A 484 -49.81 -39.42 44.73
N LEU A 485 -51.03 -39.75 44.30
CA LEU A 485 -51.49 -41.12 44.07
C LEU A 485 -51.92 -41.28 42.62
N ALA A 486 -51.48 -42.38 41.99
CA ALA A 486 -51.85 -42.69 40.62
C ALA A 486 -53.38 -42.87 40.49
N TYR A 487 -53.93 -42.53 39.34
CA TYR A 487 -55.38 -42.61 39.07
C TYR A 487 -55.95 -44.00 39.32
N GLU A 488 -55.17 -45.03 39.04
CA GLU A 488 -55.49 -46.44 39.26
C GLU A 488 -55.73 -46.74 40.75
N ILE A 489 -54.95 -46.14 41.65
CA ILE A 489 -55.08 -46.34 43.10
C ILE A 489 -56.39 -45.70 43.59
N TRP A 490 -56.73 -44.51 43.08
CA TRP A 490 -58.00 -43.86 43.39
C TRP A 490 -59.20 -44.72 42.98
N MET A 491 -59.15 -45.34 41.81
CA MET A 491 -60.18 -46.28 41.36
C MET A 491 -60.26 -47.53 42.25
N CYS A 492 -59.11 -48.09 42.66
CA CYS A 492 -59.06 -49.21 43.60
C CYS A 492 -59.68 -48.86 44.96
N ILE A 493 -59.45 -47.65 45.50
CA ILE A 493 -60.06 -47.21 46.76
C ILE A 493 -61.59 -47.17 46.62
N VAL A 494 -62.12 -46.66 45.50
CA VAL A 494 -63.57 -46.63 45.24
C VAL A 494 -64.15 -48.03 45.14
N PHE A 495 -63.50 -48.95 44.41
CA PHE A 495 -63.96 -50.34 44.31
C PHE A 495 -63.86 -51.09 45.64
N ALA A 496 -62.79 -50.88 46.41
CA ALA A 496 -62.64 -51.47 47.73
C ALA A 496 -63.72 -50.94 48.70
N TYR A 497 -64.03 -49.65 48.66
CA TYR A 497 -65.09 -49.04 49.46
C TYR A 497 -66.47 -49.66 49.17
N ILE A 498 -66.81 -49.82 47.89
CA ILE A 498 -68.05 -50.51 47.46
C ILE A 498 -68.02 -51.98 47.89
N GLY A 499 -66.90 -52.68 47.67
CA GLY A 499 -66.74 -54.08 48.04
C GLY A 499 -66.92 -54.32 49.54
N VAL A 500 -66.28 -53.51 50.39
CA VAL A 500 -66.42 -53.57 51.84
C VAL A 500 -67.86 -53.27 52.26
N SER A 501 -68.50 -52.27 51.63
CA SER A 501 -69.91 -51.94 51.92
C SER A 501 -70.86 -53.10 51.59
N VAL A 502 -70.64 -53.80 50.47
CA VAL A 502 -71.42 -55.00 50.09
C VAL A 502 -71.15 -56.15 51.06
N VAL A 503 -69.90 -56.39 51.45
CA VAL A 503 -69.56 -57.43 52.44
C VAL A 503 -70.21 -57.14 53.79
N LEU A 504 -70.13 -55.89 54.28
CA LEU A 504 -70.81 -55.47 55.51
C LEU A 504 -72.32 -55.63 55.41
N PHE A 505 -72.93 -55.28 54.27
CA PHE A 505 -74.37 -55.49 54.03
C PHE A 505 -74.76 -56.98 54.04
N LEU A 506 -73.93 -57.87 53.51
CA LEU A 506 -74.17 -59.30 53.56
C LEU A 506 -73.99 -59.85 54.99
N VAL A 507 -72.93 -59.43 55.70
CA VAL A 507 -72.69 -59.85 57.10
C VAL A 507 -73.83 -59.41 58.00
N SER A 508 -74.31 -58.16 57.87
CA SER A 508 -75.45 -57.67 58.67
C SER A 508 -76.76 -58.37 58.33
N ARG A 509 -76.88 -59.01 57.15
CA ARG A 509 -78.07 -59.78 56.76
C ARG A 509 -77.99 -61.27 57.10
N PHE A 510 -76.80 -61.84 57.25
CA PHE A 510 -76.57 -63.26 57.57
C PHE A 510 -76.16 -63.52 59.02
N SER A 511 -75.80 -62.50 59.81
CA SER A 511 -75.57 -62.61 61.26
C SER A 511 -76.90 -62.54 62.02
N PRO A 512 -77.38 -63.62 62.67
CA PRO A 512 -78.73 -63.66 63.25
C PRO A 512 -78.92 -62.83 64.54
N TYR A 513 -77.89 -62.13 65.03
CA TYR A 513 -77.91 -61.46 66.34
C TYR A 513 -77.93 -59.91 66.27
N GLU A 514 -77.86 -59.30 65.09
CA GLU A 514 -77.91 -57.82 64.93
C GLU A 514 -79.32 -57.26 64.65
N TRP A 515 -80.33 -58.12 64.44
CA TRP A 515 -81.70 -57.69 64.21
C TRP A 515 -82.49 -57.60 65.53
N HIS A 516 -82.17 -56.61 66.36
CA HIS A 516 -83.08 -56.20 67.43
C HIS A 516 -83.78 -54.89 67.05
N THR A 517 -85.09 -54.99 66.83
CA THR A 517 -86.04 -53.88 66.94
C THR A 517 -85.97 -53.34 68.36
N GLU A 518 -85.43 -52.14 68.53
CA GLU A 518 -85.64 -51.38 69.76
C GLU A 518 -87.05 -50.77 69.71
N GLU A 519 -87.98 -51.38 70.45
CA GLU A 519 -89.18 -50.66 70.91
C GLU A 519 -88.84 -49.81 72.14
N PRO A 520 -89.46 -48.62 72.28
CA PRO A 520 -89.00 -47.57 73.18
C PRO A 520 -89.67 -47.66 74.55
N GLU A 521 -88.96 -47.33 75.63
CA GLU A 521 -89.61 -46.83 76.85
C GLU A 521 -88.84 -45.67 77.50
N GLU A 522 -89.67 -44.74 77.94
CA GLU A 522 -89.43 -43.37 78.33
C GLU A 522 -88.74 -43.23 79.70
N GLY A 523 -87.88 -42.21 79.78
CA GLY A 523 -88.03 -41.13 80.75
C GLY A 523 -87.71 -41.41 82.22
N THR A 524 -86.73 -40.67 82.76
CA THR A 524 -87.04 -39.66 83.79
C THR A 524 -85.84 -38.75 84.09
N ASP A 525 -86.15 -37.44 84.04
CA ASP A 525 -85.74 -36.34 84.92
C ASP A 525 -84.26 -35.98 85.15
N GLY A 526 -83.88 -34.84 84.56
CA GLY A 526 -83.60 -33.63 85.35
C GLY A 526 -82.15 -33.36 85.83
N PRO A 527 -81.79 -32.09 86.10
CA PRO A 527 -80.55 -31.43 85.63
C PRO A 527 -79.69 -30.85 86.79
N PRO A 528 -78.86 -29.78 86.67
CA PRO A 528 -77.92 -29.25 85.66
C PRO A 528 -76.49 -29.01 86.25
N SER A 529 -75.67 -28.16 85.61
CA SER A 529 -74.39 -27.53 86.02
C SER A 529 -73.14 -28.28 85.57
N ASP A 530 -72.06 -27.67 85.12
CA ASP A 530 -71.68 -26.27 84.93
C ASP A 530 -70.47 -26.27 83.98
N GLN A 531 -70.14 -25.07 83.52
CA GLN A 531 -69.13 -24.63 82.57
C GLN A 531 -67.63 -24.97 82.91
N PRO A 532 -66.62 -24.51 82.13
CA PRO A 532 -65.54 -25.30 81.48
C PRO A 532 -64.17 -25.14 82.19
N PRO A 533 -63.01 -25.44 81.56
CA PRO A 533 -62.24 -24.31 81.00
C PRO A 533 -61.30 -24.59 79.80
N GLN A 534 -61.07 -23.47 79.08
CA GLN A 534 -59.85 -22.95 78.40
C GLN A 534 -59.11 -23.74 77.33
#